data_AF-A0A7S2E9R1-F1
#
_entry.id   AF-A0A7S2E9R1-F1
#
_cell.length_a   1.000
_cell.length_b   1.000
_cell.length_c   1.000
_cell.angle_alpha   90.00
_cell.angle_beta   90.00
_cell.angle_gamma   90.00
#
_symmetry.space_group_name_H-M   'P 1'
#
loop_
_entity.id
_entity.type
_entity.pdbx_description
1 polymer ?
#
loop_
_entity_poly.entity_id
_entity_poly.type
_entity_poly.pdbx_seq_one_letter_code
_entity_poly.pdbx_strand_id
1 'polypeptide(L)'
;PRLPSTREHQPPRLATKENEMETAAPQSMPDKVRAKIQEHTTNLNVISFIANVVVTYGIGVAGIGGLETNEYLSLKYQTLVTPAGWAFSIWGIIFLAQAAFVVAQVLPAYKDRTLVTEGVKDYYIRTCLAQIVWTTSFANEKIFVSFLAMLAIAYSLALI
;
A
#
# COMPACT_ATOMS: atom_id res chain seq x y z
N PRO A 1 -16.58 -75.98 -4.27
CA PRO A 1 -15.97 -75.16 -5.34
C PRO A 1 -15.47 -73.80 -4.79
N ARG A 2 -14.16 -73.67 -4.54
CA ARG A 2 -13.50 -72.39 -4.23
C ARG A 2 -12.60 -72.04 -5.41
N LEU A 3 -12.79 -70.85 -6.00
CA LEU A 3 -11.91 -70.32 -7.04
C LEU A 3 -10.60 -69.80 -6.42
N PRO A 4 -9.45 -69.88 -7.11
CA PRO A 4 -8.19 -69.32 -6.62
C PRO A 4 -8.17 -67.80 -6.85
N SER A 5 -7.81 -67.02 -5.82
CA SER A 5 -7.58 -65.58 -5.96
C SER A 5 -6.26 -65.34 -6.72
N THR A 6 -6.35 -64.77 -7.91
CA THR A 6 -5.22 -64.15 -8.60
C THR A 6 -4.70 -62.99 -7.76
N ARG A 7 -3.44 -63.08 -7.28
CA ARG A 7 -2.72 -61.93 -6.73
C ARG A 7 -2.37 -60.99 -7.87
N GLU A 8 -3.06 -59.86 -7.96
CA GLU A 8 -2.65 -58.77 -8.83
C GLU A 8 -1.31 -58.20 -8.35
N HIS A 9 -0.34 -58.15 -9.25
CA HIS A 9 0.95 -57.52 -9.04
C HIS A 9 0.74 -56.00 -9.14
N GLN A 10 0.67 -55.32 -7.99
CA GLN A 10 0.62 -53.87 -7.95
C GLN A 10 2.01 -53.29 -8.31
N PRO A 11 2.14 -52.45 -9.36
CA PRO A 11 3.44 -51.94 -9.77
C PRO A 11 4.01 -50.92 -8.76
N PRO A 12 5.35 -50.73 -8.74
CA PRO A 12 6.03 -49.97 -7.69
C PRO A 12 5.81 -48.46 -7.82
N ARG A 13 5.38 -47.85 -6.71
CA ARG A 13 5.50 -46.42 -6.31
C ARG A 13 6.03 -45.44 -7.37
N LEU A 14 5.13 -44.94 -8.22
CA LEU A 14 5.32 -43.65 -8.91
C LEU A 14 4.64 -42.50 -8.13
N ALA A 15 3.51 -42.77 -7.48
CA ALA A 15 2.75 -41.78 -6.70
C ALA A 15 3.50 -41.20 -5.48
N THR A 16 4.57 -41.85 -5.01
CA THR A 16 5.35 -41.32 -3.87
C THR A 16 6.18 -40.11 -4.25
N LYS A 17 6.68 -40.03 -5.49
CA LYS A 17 7.51 -38.90 -5.94
C LYS A 17 6.69 -37.67 -6.32
N GLU A 18 5.48 -37.85 -6.83
CA GLU A 18 4.58 -36.74 -7.17
C GLU A 18 4.06 -36.04 -5.90
N ASN A 19 3.70 -36.82 -4.87
CA ASN A 19 3.33 -36.24 -3.57
C ASN A 19 4.49 -35.55 -2.85
N GLU A 20 5.73 -36.03 -2.96
CA GLU A 20 6.89 -35.35 -2.36
C GLU A 20 7.20 -34.00 -3.05
N MET A 21 6.89 -33.87 -4.34
CA MET A 21 7.09 -32.64 -5.11
C MET A 21 5.94 -31.63 -4.90
N GLU A 22 4.72 -32.11 -4.68
CA GLU A 22 3.54 -31.28 -4.39
C GLU A 22 3.46 -30.82 -2.92
N THR A 23 4.15 -31.51 -2.00
CA THR A 23 4.20 -31.16 -0.57
C THR A 23 5.44 -30.34 -0.19
N ALA A 24 6.12 -29.71 -1.15
CA ALA A 24 7.05 -28.63 -0.83
C ALA A 24 6.24 -27.35 -0.63
N ALA A 25 5.50 -27.28 0.48
CA ALA A 25 4.93 -26.03 0.97
C ALA A 25 6.03 -24.95 0.89
N PRO A 26 5.78 -23.77 0.30
CA PRO A 26 6.79 -22.73 0.20
C PRO A 26 7.33 -22.48 1.60
N GLN A 27 8.65 -22.69 1.77
CA GLN A 27 9.35 -22.64 3.05
C GLN A 27 8.82 -21.47 3.87
N SER A 28 8.10 -21.78 4.96
CA SER A 28 7.55 -20.78 5.85
C SER A 28 8.73 -19.93 6.35
N MET A 29 8.72 -18.65 5.98
CA MET A 29 9.79 -17.72 6.33
C MET A 29 10.00 -17.73 7.86
N PRO A 30 11.23 -17.83 8.39
CA PRO A 30 11.45 -17.91 9.82
C PRO A 30 10.82 -16.72 10.57
N ASP A 31 10.20 -16.96 11.72
CA ASP A 31 9.44 -15.93 12.46
C ASP A 31 10.27 -14.67 12.76
N LYS A 32 11.57 -14.84 13.05
CA LYS A 32 12.50 -13.72 13.26
C LYS A 32 12.68 -12.84 12.03
N VAL A 33 12.66 -13.44 10.83
CA VAL A 33 12.77 -12.72 9.55
C VAL A 33 11.47 -11.98 9.26
N ARG A 34 10.31 -12.60 9.53
CA ARG A 34 8.99 -11.93 9.43
C ARG A 34 8.90 -10.71 10.32
N ALA A 35 9.26 -10.86 11.59
CA ALA A 35 9.24 -9.76 12.55
C ALA A 35 10.14 -8.59 12.12
N LYS A 36 11.34 -8.88 11.61
CA LYS A 36 12.28 -7.85 11.14
C LYS A 36 11.78 -7.12 9.89
N ILE A 37 11.23 -7.85 8.91
CA ILE A 37 10.65 -7.25 7.70
C ILE A 37 9.48 -6.35 8.08
N GLN A 38 8.60 -6.85 8.95
CA GLN A 38 7.46 -6.08 9.43
C GLN A 38 7.88 -4.81 10.15
N GLU A 39 8.85 -4.88 11.06
CA GLU A 39 9.39 -3.71 11.75
C GLU A 39 9.92 -2.67 10.75
N HIS A 40 10.70 -3.11 9.76
CA HIS A 40 11.23 -2.23 8.73
C HIS A 40 10.11 -1.57 7.90
N THR A 41 9.12 -2.35 7.45
CA THR A 41 7.97 -1.83 6.69
C THR A 41 7.14 -0.85 7.52
N THR A 42 6.88 -1.16 8.80
CA THR A 42 6.19 -0.23 9.71
C THR A 42 6.94 1.09 9.84
N ASN A 43 8.26 1.05 10.04
CA ASN A 43 9.08 2.26 10.13
C ASN A 43 9.02 3.08 8.83
N LEU A 44 9.10 2.42 7.67
CA LEU A 44 8.97 3.11 6.38
C LEU A 44 7.58 3.72 6.18
N ASN A 45 6.52 3.03 6.58
CA ASN A 45 5.14 3.55 6.51
C ASN A 45 4.99 4.81 7.36
N VAL A 46 5.50 4.80 8.61
CA VAL A 46 5.50 5.96 9.50
C VAL A 46 6.25 7.14 8.87
N ILE A 47 7.48 6.91 8.40
CA ILE A 47 8.31 7.96 7.81
C ILE A 47 7.65 8.54 6.55
N SER A 48 7.14 7.67 5.67
CA SER A 48 6.48 8.08 4.43
C SER A 48 5.21 8.89 4.70
N PHE A 49 4.42 8.49 5.70
CA PHE A 49 3.24 9.22 6.13
C PHE A 49 3.59 10.61 6.67
N ILE A 50 4.57 10.70 7.57
CA ILE A 50 5.01 11.99 8.13
C ILE A 50 5.52 12.92 7.03
N ALA A 51 6.37 12.41 6.14
CA ALA A 51 6.87 13.18 5.00
C ALA A 51 5.73 13.66 4.11
N ASN A 52 4.75 12.80 3.84
CA ASN A 52 3.58 13.15 3.04
C ASN A 52 2.73 14.24 3.71
N VAL A 53 2.42 14.10 5.00
CA VAL A 53 1.70 15.14 5.77
C VAL A 53 2.43 16.47 5.71
N VAL A 54 3.73 16.49 5.99
CA VAL A 54 4.53 17.72 6.00
C VAL A 54 4.52 18.39 4.63
N VAL A 55 4.69 17.64 3.55
CA VAL A 55 4.66 18.20 2.20
C VAL A 55 3.27 18.68 1.82
N THR A 56 2.23 17.87 2.02
CA THR A 56 0.87 18.22 1.61
C THR A 56 0.31 19.40 2.37
N TYR A 57 0.51 19.48 3.70
CA TYR A 57 0.06 20.63 4.47
C TYR A 57 1.00 21.82 4.35
N GLY A 58 2.32 21.59 4.32
CA GLY A 58 3.30 22.66 4.18
C GLY A 58 3.21 23.37 2.83
N ILE A 59 3.24 22.62 1.73
CA ILE A 59 3.19 23.18 0.38
C ILE A 59 1.74 23.35 -0.07
N GLY A 60 0.96 22.28 -0.06
CA GLY A 60 -0.38 22.26 -0.65
C GLY A 60 -1.43 23.09 0.08
N VAL A 61 -1.28 23.30 1.40
CA VAL A 61 -2.22 24.09 2.22
C VAL A 61 -1.62 25.43 2.64
N ALA A 62 -0.41 25.43 3.20
CA ALA A 62 0.21 26.64 3.74
C ALA A 62 1.00 27.46 2.71
N GLY A 63 1.27 26.93 1.51
CA GLY A 63 2.03 27.65 0.48
C GLY A 63 3.48 27.96 0.87
N ILE A 64 4.11 27.10 1.68
CA ILE A 64 5.50 27.30 2.12
C ILE A 64 6.41 27.52 0.91
N GLY A 65 7.27 28.55 1.00
CA GLY A 65 8.18 28.92 -0.09
C GLY A 65 7.56 29.86 -1.12
N GLY A 66 6.40 30.45 -0.85
CA GLY A 66 5.70 31.34 -1.78
C GLY A 66 5.01 30.59 -2.93
N LEU A 67 4.78 29.29 -2.76
CA LEU A 67 4.06 28.47 -3.72
C LEU A 67 2.55 28.64 -3.52
N GLU A 68 1.82 28.55 -4.61
CA GLU A 68 0.36 28.64 -4.58
C GLU A 68 -0.25 27.39 -3.93
N THR A 69 -1.37 27.57 -3.23
CA THR A 69 -2.07 26.48 -2.55
C THR A 69 -2.85 25.62 -3.55
N ASN A 70 -3.15 24.39 -3.15
CA ASN A 70 -3.97 23.48 -3.94
C ASN A 70 -5.36 24.07 -4.22
N GLU A 71 -5.94 24.77 -3.23
CA GLU A 71 -7.24 25.43 -3.37
C GLU A 71 -7.18 26.51 -4.45
N TYR A 72 -6.20 27.41 -4.37
CA TYR A 72 -6.06 28.51 -5.33
C TYR A 72 -5.80 27.98 -6.75
N LEU A 73 -4.88 27.02 -6.90
CA LEU A 73 -4.56 26.45 -8.20
C LEU A 73 -5.72 25.69 -8.82
N SER A 74 -6.55 25.02 -8.01
CA SER A 74 -7.78 24.43 -8.52
C SER A 74 -8.81 25.47 -8.93
N LEU A 75 -8.92 26.60 -8.23
CA LEU A 75 -9.74 27.73 -8.69
C LEU A 75 -9.23 28.33 -10.01
N LYS A 76 -7.91 28.36 -10.21
CA LYS A 76 -7.27 28.84 -11.45
C LYS A 76 -7.49 27.88 -12.63
N TYR A 77 -7.28 26.58 -12.40
CA TYR A 77 -7.35 25.54 -13.43
C TYR A 77 -8.67 24.75 -13.33
N GLN A 78 -9.78 25.42 -13.64
CA GLN A 78 -11.10 24.80 -13.68
C GLN A 78 -11.23 23.82 -14.84
N THR A 79 -11.77 22.65 -14.54
CA THR A 79 -12.15 21.55 -15.44
C THR A 79 -13.58 21.12 -15.12
N LEU A 80 -14.19 20.30 -15.98
CA LEU A 80 -15.56 19.77 -15.76
C LEU A 80 -15.74 19.03 -14.43
N VAL A 81 -14.66 18.61 -13.79
CA VAL A 81 -14.65 17.85 -12.52
C VAL A 81 -13.92 18.58 -11.40
N THR A 82 -13.61 19.87 -11.57
CA THR A 82 -12.90 20.62 -10.52
C THR A 82 -13.83 20.83 -9.33
N PRO A 83 -13.45 20.34 -8.14
CA PRO A 83 -14.34 20.42 -7.02
C PRO A 83 -14.27 21.81 -6.39
N ALA A 84 -15.36 22.22 -5.73
CA ALA A 84 -15.40 23.47 -4.99
C ALA A 84 -14.35 23.47 -3.85
N GLY A 85 -13.88 24.64 -3.41
CA GLY A 85 -12.79 24.76 -2.42
C GLY A 85 -12.98 23.93 -1.15
N TRP A 86 -14.21 23.82 -0.64
CA TRP A 86 -14.51 22.99 0.53
C TRP A 86 -14.21 21.50 0.32
N ALA A 87 -14.19 21.01 -0.91
CA ALA A 87 -13.87 19.62 -1.22
C ALA A 87 -12.42 19.28 -0.89
N PHE A 88 -11.51 20.25 -0.76
CA PHE A 88 -10.18 20.01 -0.22
C PHE A 88 -10.19 19.57 1.25
N SER A 89 -11.30 19.78 1.97
CA SER A 89 -11.44 19.32 3.36
C SER A 89 -11.42 17.80 3.49
N ILE A 90 -11.70 17.05 2.41
CA ILE A 90 -11.61 15.57 2.44
C ILE A 90 -10.19 15.09 2.75
N TRP A 91 -9.16 15.88 2.41
CA TRP A 91 -7.78 15.55 2.74
C TRP A 91 -7.58 15.42 4.25
N GLY A 92 -8.24 16.26 5.06
CA GLY A 92 -8.22 16.13 6.52
C GLY A 92 -8.68 14.75 7.00
N ILE A 93 -9.79 14.26 6.46
CA ILE A 93 -10.35 12.95 6.80
C ILE A 93 -9.43 11.82 6.31
N ILE A 94 -8.90 11.93 5.09
CA ILE A 94 -7.99 10.95 4.50
C ILE A 94 -6.70 10.84 5.33
N PHE A 95 -6.10 11.97 5.72
CA PHE A 95 -4.90 11.98 6.55
C PHE A 95 -5.17 11.50 7.98
N LEU A 96 -6.36 11.76 8.53
CA LEU A 96 -6.75 11.22 9.84
C LEU A 96 -6.90 9.69 9.81
N ALA A 97 -7.52 9.14 8.76
CA ALA A 97 -7.64 7.70 8.57
C ALA A 97 -6.26 7.04 8.39
N GLN A 98 -5.37 7.68 7.62
CA GLN A 98 -3.98 7.23 7.48
C GLN A 98 -3.21 7.30 8.82
N ALA A 99 -3.41 8.34 9.62
CA ALA A 99 -2.80 8.44 10.94
C ALA A 99 -3.25 7.29 11.84
N ALA A 100 -4.55 6.99 11.87
CA ALA A 100 -5.08 5.86 12.63
C ALA A 100 -4.46 4.53 12.18
N PHE A 101 -4.29 4.33 10.87
CA PHE A 101 -3.62 3.16 10.32
C PHE A 101 -2.14 3.05 10.74
N VAL A 102 -1.38 4.14 10.67
CA VAL A 102 0.03 4.17 11.07
C VAL A 102 0.17 3.94 12.59
N VAL A 103 -0.69 4.55 13.40
CA VAL A 103 -0.71 4.31 14.86
C VAL A 103 -1.05 2.86 15.17
N ALA A 104 -2.02 2.26 14.48
CA ALA A 104 -2.36 0.86 14.63
C ALA A 104 -1.16 -0.05 14.34
N GLN A 105 -0.34 0.24 13.32
CA GLN A 105 0.87 -0.56 13.02
C GLN A 105 1.91 -0.54 14.14
N VAL A 106 2.06 0.60 14.84
CA VAL A 106 3.04 0.75 15.92
C VAL A 106 2.58 0.06 17.20
N LEU A 107 1.27 0.05 17.44
CA LEU A 107 0.68 -0.51 18.66
C LEU A 107 0.87 -2.04 18.74
N PRO A 108 1.40 -2.58 19.86
CA PRO A 108 1.63 -4.02 20.03
C PRO A 108 0.37 -4.86 19.83
N ALA A 109 -0.80 -4.32 20.21
CA ALA A 109 -2.10 -4.99 20.13
C ALA A 109 -2.54 -5.37 18.71
N TYR A 110 -1.94 -4.76 17.68
CA TYR A 110 -2.32 -4.98 16.28
C TYR A 110 -1.18 -5.55 15.42
N LYS A 111 0.00 -5.80 15.98
CA LYS A 111 1.17 -6.31 15.24
C LYS A 111 0.93 -7.68 14.60
N ASP A 112 0.17 -8.55 15.26
CA ASP A 112 -0.07 -9.91 14.76
C ASP A 112 -1.29 -10.02 13.84
N ARG A 113 -1.99 -8.91 13.56
CA ARG A 113 -3.17 -8.94 12.67
C ARG A 113 -2.74 -8.90 11.21
N THR A 114 -3.16 -9.90 10.44
CA THR A 114 -2.93 -10.03 9.00
C THR A 114 -3.33 -8.80 8.18
N LEU A 115 -4.41 -8.11 8.58
CA LEU A 115 -4.84 -6.84 7.96
C LEU A 115 -3.77 -5.75 8.03
N VAL A 116 -2.98 -5.73 9.10
CA VAL A 116 -1.94 -4.70 9.36
C VAL A 116 -0.60 -5.11 8.75
N THR A 117 -0.35 -6.41 8.64
CA THR A 117 0.92 -7.00 8.15
C THR A 117 0.94 -7.28 6.66
N GLU A 118 -0.16 -7.78 6.11
CA GLU A 118 -0.23 -8.28 4.73
C GLU A 118 -1.16 -7.44 3.86
N GLY A 119 -2.16 -6.78 4.47
CA GLY A 119 -3.16 -5.98 3.76
C GLY A 119 -2.60 -4.71 3.14
N VAL A 120 -1.43 -4.23 3.59
CA VAL A 120 -0.86 -2.97 3.13
C VAL A 120 0.64 -3.15 2.90
N LYS A 121 0.97 -3.79 1.77
CA LYS A 121 2.37 -3.97 1.31
C LYS A 121 3.02 -2.62 0.98
N ASP A 122 4.16 -2.65 0.28
CA ASP A 122 4.89 -1.46 -0.20
C ASP A 122 4.06 -0.45 -1.03
N TYR A 123 2.82 -0.79 -1.41
CA TYR A 123 1.89 0.10 -2.11
C TYR A 123 1.49 1.34 -1.30
N TYR A 124 1.45 1.27 0.04
CA TYR A 124 1.17 2.46 0.85
C TYR A 124 2.29 3.49 0.78
N ILE A 125 3.55 3.03 0.81
CA ILE A 125 4.72 3.89 0.61
C ILE A 125 4.64 4.56 -0.76
N ARG A 126 4.32 3.78 -1.82
CA ARG A 126 4.13 4.33 -3.18
C ARG A 126 3.02 5.38 -3.22
N THR A 127 1.92 5.14 -2.51
CA THR A 127 0.80 6.08 -2.40
C THR A 127 1.23 7.38 -1.71
N CYS A 128 2.03 7.32 -0.63
CA CYS A 128 2.58 8.49 0.04
C CYS A 128 3.55 9.27 -0.87
N LEU A 129 4.46 8.58 -1.56
CA LEU A 129 5.41 9.20 -2.48
C LEU A 129 4.70 9.86 -3.67
N ALA A 130 3.68 9.20 -4.22
CA ALA A 130 2.90 9.76 -5.32
C ALA A 130 2.11 11.01 -4.88
N GLN A 131 1.59 11.06 -3.64
CA GLN A 131 0.97 12.26 -3.06
C GLN A 131 1.96 13.42 -2.88
N ILE A 132 3.19 13.14 -2.44
CA ILE A 132 4.28 14.13 -2.34
C ILE A 132 4.60 14.71 -3.72
N VAL A 133 4.80 13.84 -4.72
CA VAL A 133 5.07 14.24 -6.11
C VAL A 133 3.90 15.05 -6.68
N TRP A 134 2.67 14.61 -6.44
CA TRP A 134 1.48 15.34 -6.86
C TRP A 134 1.45 16.74 -6.25
N THR A 135 1.55 16.88 -4.92
CA THR A 135 1.48 18.18 -4.23
C THR A 135 2.55 19.13 -4.76
N THR A 136 3.80 18.67 -4.82
CA THR A 136 4.93 19.49 -5.27
C THR A 136 4.82 19.88 -6.73
N SER A 137 4.44 18.96 -7.61
CA SER A 137 4.27 19.25 -9.04
C SER A 137 3.08 20.17 -9.31
N PHE A 138 1.97 19.99 -8.60
CA PHE A 138 0.80 20.84 -8.73
C PHE A 138 1.09 22.27 -8.26
N ALA A 139 1.71 22.43 -7.09
CA ALA A 139 2.14 23.73 -6.56
C ALA A 139 3.12 24.48 -7.47
N ASN A 140 3.88 23.75 -8.30
CA ASN A 140 4.77 24.30 -9.33
C ASN A 140 4.11 24.41 -10.72
N GLU A 141 2.79 24.26 -10.81
CA GLU A 141 1.99 24.33 -12.03
C GLU A 141 2.42 23.34 -13.13
N LYS A 142 3.13 22.27 -12.76
CA LYS A 142 3.51 21.17 -13.67
C LYS A 142 2.34 20.22 -13.84
N ILE A 143 1.28 20.71 -14.49
CA ILE A 143 -0.03 20.03 -14.56
C ILE A 143 0.06 18.61 -15.12
N PHE A 144 0.89 18.36 -16.13
CA PHE A 144 1.05 17.02 -16.71
C PHE A 144 1.68 16.02 -15.71
N VAL A 145 2.69 16.45 -14.95
CA VAL A 145 3.32 15.61 -13.92
C VAL A 145 2.34 15.35 -12.77
N SER A 146 1.58 16.38 -12.37
CA SER A 146 0.52 16.26 -11.38
C SER A 146 -0.55 15.25 -11.80
N PHE A 147 -0.96 15.26 -13.08
CA PHE A 147 -1.89 14.27 -13.63
C PHE A 147 -1.35 12.83 -13.57
N LEU A 148 -0.09 12.61 -13.99
CA LEU A 148 0.53 11.28 -13.88
C LEU A 148 0.64 10.80 -12.44
N ALA A 149 0.94 11.70 -11.50
CA ALA A 149 0.99 11.38 -10.08
C ALA A 149 -0.39 11.00 -9.52
N MET A 150 -1.45 11.67 -9.96
CA MET A 150 -2.83 11.30 -9.62
C MET A 150 -3.20 9.89 -10.10
N LEU A 151 -2.81 9.51 -11.32
CA LEU A 151 -3.00 8.14 -11.81
C LEU A 151 -2.19 7.12 -10.99
N ALA A 152 -0.97 7.47 -10.58
CA ALA A 152 -0.14 6.61 -9.73
C ALA A 152 -0.74 6.42 -8.34
N ILE A 153 -1.35 7.45 -7.75
CA ILE A 153 -2.11 7.35 -6.48
C ILE A 153 -3.28 6.39 -6.67
N ALA A 154 -4.11 6.60 -7.70
CA ALA A 154 -5.28 5.76 -7.97
C ALA A 154 -4.91 4.29 -8.17
N TYR A 155 -3.88 4.02 -8.98
CA TYR A 155 -3.38 2.68 -9.21
C TYR A 155 -2.84 2.03 -7.93
N SER A 156 -2.06 2.77 -7.13
CA SER A 156 -1.49 2.24 -5.88
C SER A 156 -2.58 1.90 -4.87
N LEU A 157 -3.62 2.74 -4.76
CA LEU A 157 -4.77 2.49 -3.90
C LEU A 157 -5.60 1.29 -4.38
N ALA A 158 -5.74 1.07 -5.68
CA ALA A 158 -6.47 -0.07 -6.22
C ALA A 158 -5.80 -1.44 -5.96
N LEU A 159 -4.51 -1.43 -5.57
CA LEU A 159 -3.73 -2.63 -5.25
C LEU A 159 -3.60 -2.92 -3.75
N ILE A 160 -4.08 -2.00 -2.90
CA ILE A 160 -4.20 -2.17 -1.44
C ILE A 160 -5.53 -2.85 -1.16
#